data_AF-A0A074KPD0-F1
#
_entry.id   AF-A0A074KPD0-F1
#
_cell.length_a   1.000
_cell.length_b   1.000
_cell.length_c   1.000
_cell.angle_alpha   90.00
_cell.angle_beta   90.00
_cell.angle_gamma   90.00
#
_symmetry.space_group_name_H-M   'P 1'
#
loop_
_entity.id
_entity.type
_entity.pdbx_description
1 polymer ?
#
loop_
_entity_poly.entity_id
_entity_poly.type
_entity_poly.pdbx_seq_one_letter_code
_entity_poly.pdbx_strand_id
1 'polypeptide(L)'
;MNVYLNKFMVYFEIHRLYRDGFSIRQISKELVIDRRTVSRYLSMSEQEFEQMMVRQSDRNKVLSPYEAFVKSRLEKFRDTPSAQMHDWLKQMVLKPLKTKDNLLAIQDTT
;
A
#
# COMPACT_ATOMS: atom_id res chain seq x y z
N MET A 1 -7.07 22.17 4.80
CA MET A 1 -7.51 21.31 5.92
C MET A 1 -6.66 20.04 5.88
N ASN A 2 -6.04 19.65 6.98
CA ASN A 2 -5.10 18.53 7.04
C ASN A 2 -5.86 17.20 6.75
N VAL A 3 -5.40 16.42 5.77
CA VAL A 3 -6.04 15.16 5.34
C VAL A 3 -6.23 14.18 6.51
N TYR A 4 -5.32 14.20 7.49
CA TYR A 4 -5.42 13.39 8.70
C TYR A 4 -6.62 13.80 9.55
N LEU A 5 -6.79 15.12 9.80
CA LEU A 5 -7.89 15.64 10.61
C LEU A 5 -9.26 15.32 9.99
N ASN A 6 -9.40 15.42 8.67
CA ASN A 6 -10.65 15.09 7.98
C ASN A 6 -11.05 13.63 8.18
N LYS A 7 -10.08 12.70 8.16
CA LYS A 7 -10.36 11.28 8.34
C LYS A 7 -10.80 10.96 9.78
N PHE A 8 -10.18 11.59 10.79
CA PHE A 8 -10.62 11.48 12.18
C PHE A 8 -12.02 12.03 12.40
N MET A 9 -12.33 13.21 11.83
CA MET A 9 -13.66 13.78 11.91
C MET A 9 -14.72 12.83 11.35
N VAL A 10 -14.47 12.24 10.18
CA VAL A 10 -15.39 11.25 9.58
C VAL A 10 -15.53 10.00 10.46
N TYR A 11 -14.43 9.49 11.03
CA TYR A 11 -14.48 8.33 11.92
C TYR A 11 -15.37 8.59 13.15
N PHE A 12 -15.14 9.69 13.86
CA PHE A 12 -15.94 10.02 15.04
C PHE A 12 -17.41 10.32 14.68
N GLU A 13 -17.65 10.96 13.54
CA GLU A 13 -18.99 11.27 13.09
C GLU A 13 -19.80 10.01 12.75
N ILE A 14 -19.18 9.00 12.12
CA ILE A 14 -19.81 7.69 11.90
C ILE A 14 -20.24 7.05 13.22
N HIS A 15 -19.34 7.04 14.21
CA HIS A 15 -19.62 6.47 15.54
C HIS A 15 -20.70 7.26 16.29
N ARG A 16 -20.70 8.59 16.15
CA ARG A 16 -21.74 9.47 16.72
C ARG A 16 -23.12 9.15 16.12
N LEU A 17 -23.24 9.17 14.79
CA LEU A 17 -24.49 8.86 14.10
C LEU A 17 -25.00 7.45 14.38
N TYR A 18 -24.10 6.48 14.51
CA TYR A 18 -24.47 5.12 14.87
C TYR A 18 -25.03 5.02 16.30
N ARG A 19 -24.44 5.74 17.26
CA ARG A 19 -25.00 5.87 18.62
C ARG A 19 -26.35 6.58 18.64
N ASP A 20 -26.56 7.53 17.72
CA ASP A 20 -27.84 8.22 17.52
C ASP A 20 -28.90 7.33 16.82
N GLY A 21 -28.58 6.06 16.53
CA GLY A 21 -29.51 5.07 16.00
C GLY A 21 -29.57 4.98 14.47
N PHE A 22 -28.69 5.67 13.74
CA PHE A 22 -28.67 5.62 12.28
C PHE A 22 -28.13 4.27 11.79
N SER A 23 -28.79 3.71 10.78
CA SER A 23 -28.30 2.51 10.10
C SER A 23 -27.08 2.82 9.22
N ILE A 24 -26.24 1.80 8.96
CA ILE A 24 -25.09 1.89 8.04
C ILE A 24 -25.49 2.51 6.68
N ARG A 25 -26.69 2.21 6.18
CA ARG A 25 -27.19 2.75 4.90
C ARG A 25 -27.49 4.24 4.99
N GLN A 26 -28.03 4.73 6.11
CA GLN A 26 -28.31 6.15 6.33
C GLN A 26 -27.00 6.92 6.51
N ILE A 27 -26.09 6.44 7.36
CA ILE A 27 -24.78 7.07 7.58
C ILE A 27 -23.99 7.20 6.27
N SER A 28 -23.99 6.15 5.45
CA SER A 28 -23.36 6.16 4.13
C SER A 28 -23.93 7.22 3.19
N LYS A 29 -25.25 7.43 3.21
CA LYS A 29 -25.91 8.48 2.41
C LYS A 29 -25.60 9.87 2.95
N GLU A 30 -25.67 10.04 4.27
CA GLU A 30 -25.47 11.32 4.96
C GLU A 30 -24.04 11.84 4.77
N LEU A 31 -23.05 10.97 4.97
CA LEU A 31 -21.64 11.33 4.87
C LEU A 31 -21.06 11.12 3.46
N VAL A 32 -21.87 10.65 2.51
CA VAL A 32 -21.47 10.38 1.10
C VAL A 32 -20.21 9.47 1.03
N ILE A 33 -20.24 8.36 1.78
CA ILE A 33 -19.15 7.38 1.86
C ILE A 33 -19.64 5.97 1.61
N ASP A 34 -18.75 5.09 1.13
CA ASP A 34 -19.07 3.69 0.87
C ASP A 34 -19.50 2.95 2.16
N ARG A 35 -20.56 2.13 2.05
CA ARG A 35 -21.11 1.38 3.19
C ARG A 35 -20.11 0.42 3.83
N ARG A 36 -19.16 -0.12 3.05
CA ARG A 36 -18.08 -0.97 3.57
C ARG A 36 -17.13 -0.16 4.42
N THR A 37 -16.87 1.11 4.08
CA THR A 37 -16.07 2.02 4.91
C THR A 37 -16.77 2.30 6.22
N VAL A 38 -18.08 2.58 6.20
CA VAL A 38 -18.89 2.76 7.42
C VAL A 38 -18.82 1.52 8.30
N SER A 39 -19.11 0.34 7.74
CA SER A 39 -19.07 -0.93 8.46
C SER A 39 -17.68 -1.21 9.04
N ARG A 40 -16.63 -0.94 8.28
CA ARG A 40 -15.24 -1.14 8.71
C ARG A 40 -14.85 -0.20 9.84
N TYR A 41 -15.26 1.07 9.78
CA TYR A 41 -14.91 2.03 10.82
C TYR A 41 -15.70 1.78 12.11
N LEU A 42 -16.95 1.31 12.02
CA LEU A 42 -17.71 0.88 13.19
C LEU A 42 -17.13 -0.37 13.86
N SER A 43 -16.47 -1.25 13.11
CA SER A 43 -15.81 -2.44 13.65
C SER A 43 -14.40 -2.19 14.20
N MET A 44 -13.86 -0.99 14.03
CA MET A 44 -12.53 -0.61 14.51
C MET A 44 -12.64 0.14 15.84
N SER A 45 -11.70 -0.12 16.73
CA SER A 45 -11.39 0.77 17.85
C SER A 45 -10.66 2.04 17.38
N GLU A 46 -10.62 3.06 18.23
CA GLU A 46 -9.90 4.30 17.95
C GLU A 46 -8.40 4.03 17.74
N GLN A 47 -7.80 3.15 18.54
CA GLN A 47 -6.40 2.74 18.43
C GLN A 47 -6.12 2.02 17.11
N GLU A 48 -7.02 1.14 16.66
CA GLU A 48 -6.90 0.47 15.36
C GLU A 48 -7.01 1.46 14.20
N PHE A 49 -7.91 2.45 14.32
CA PHE A 49 -8.04 3.52 13.33
C PHE A 49 -6.78 4.39 13.26
N GLU A 50 -6.21 4.77 14.40
CA GLU A 50 -4.93 5.49 14.49
C GLU A 50 -3.80 4.71 13.82
N GLN A 51 -3.65 3.43 14.15
CA GLN A 51 -2.63 2.57 13.54
C GLN A 51 -2.82 2.43 12.04
N MET A 52 -4.07 2.29 11.57
CA MET A 52 -4.40 2.26 10.14
C MET A 52 -3.98 3.58 9.46
N MET A 53 -4.17 4.72 10.13
CA MET A 53 -3.78 6.03 9.63
C MET A 53 -2.27 6.19 9.51
N VAL A 54 -1.51 5.76 10.51
CA VAL A 54 -0.03 5.74 10.47
C VAL A 54 0.47 4.80 9.36
N ARG A 55 -0.10 3.60 9.22
CA ARG A 55 0.29 2.68 8.14
C ARG A 55 0.02 3.25 6.74
N GLN A 56 -1.01 4.09 6.59
CA GLN A 56 -1.33 4.75 5.32
C GLN A 56 -0.43 5.96 5.03
N SER A 57 0.17 6.60 6.03
CA SER A 57 1.14 7.69 5.81
C SER A 57 2.41 7.16 5.16
N ASP A 58 2.81 5.94 5.52
CA ASP A 58 4.07 5.36 5.12
C ASP A 58 3.93 4.52 3.84
N ARG A 59 3.87 5.23 2.71
CA ARG A 59 3.93 4.60 1.39
C ARG A 59 5.38 4.20 1.09
N ASN A 60 5.72 2.93 1.29
CA ASN A 60 7.04 2.42 0.93
C ASN A 60 7.29 2.64 -0.58
N LYS A 61 8.36 3.36 -0.91
CA LYS A 61 8.80 3.57 -2.30
C LYS A 61 9.57 2.32 -2.75
N VAL A 62 8.84 1.24 -3.03
CA VAL A 62 9.41 -0.06 -3.42
C VAL A 62 10.38 0.04 -4.61
N LEU A 63 10.18 1.02 -5.49
CA LEU A 63 11.05 1.26 -6.65
C LEU A 63 12.27 2.15 -6.36
N SER A 64 12.35 2.79 -5.19
CA SER A 64 13.45 3.69 -4.83
C SER A 64 14.84 3.05 -4.96
N PRO A 65 15.06 1.78 -4.57
CA PRO A 65 16.36 1.13 -4.75
C PRO A 65 16.77 0.95 -6.22
N TYR A 66 15.81 0.94 -7.15
CA TYR A 66 16.06 0.71 -8.57
C TYR A 66 16.18 2.02 -9.37
N GLU A 67 16.10 3.18 -8.73
CA GLU A 67 16.12 4.49 -9.39
C GLU A 67 17.39 4.68 -10.24
N ALA A 68 18.56 4.33 -9.69
CA ALA A 68 19.83 4.41 -10.41
C ALA A 68 19.86 3.52 -11.66
N PHE A 69 19.28 2.32 -11.55
CA PHE A 69 19.16 1.40 -12.70
C PHE A 69 18.29 2.00 -13.80
N VAL A 70 17.09 2.48 -13.44
CA VAL A 70 16.15 3.08 -14.40
C VAL A 70 16.80 4.29 -15.08
N LYS A 71 17.46 5.17 -14.31
CA LYS A 71 18.18 6.32 -14.85
C LYS A 71 19.25 5.91 -15.87
N SER A 72 20.12 4.98 -15.51
CA SER A 72 21.20 4.49 -16.39
C SER A 72 20.67 3.89 -17.70
N ARG A 73 19.48 3.28 -17.68
CA ARG A 73 18.84 2.69 -18.85
C ARG A 73 18.23 3.76 -19.75
N LEU A 74 17.54 4.75 -19.18
CA LEU A 74 16.96 5.86 -19.92
C LEU A 74 18.02 6.79 -20.53
N GLU A 75 19.19 6.94 -19.89
CA GLU A 75 20.31 7.68 -20.47
C GLU A 75 20.84 7.02 -21.75
N LYS A 76 20.86 5.68 -21.80
CA LYS A 76 21.32 4.90 -22.97
C LYS A 76 20.25 4.71 -24.03
N PHE A 77 19.00 4.56 -23.60
CA PHE A 77 17.85 4.24 -24.45
C PHE A 77 16.71 5.18 -24.09
N ARG A 78 16.77 6.43 -24.58
CA ARG A 78 15.83 7.50 -24.20
C ARG A 78 14.37 7.18 -24.52
N ASP A 79 14.13 6.44 -25.61
CA ASP A 79 12.77 6.10 -26.06
C ASP A 79 12.27 4.76 -25.52
N THR A 80 12.84 4.26 -24.41
CA THR A 80 12.42 2.99 -23.81
C THR A 80 10.96 3.05 -23.37
N PRO A 81 10.07 2.17 -23.90
CA PRO A 81 8.70 2.09 -23.45
C PRO A 81 8.62 1.60 -21.99
N SER A 82 7.63 2.10 -21.25
CA SER A 82 7.42 1.71 -19.85
C SER A 82 7.32 0.18 -19.66
N ALA A 83 6.69 -0.52 -20.61
CA ALA A 83 6.59 -1.98 -20.60
C ALA A 83 7.97 -2.66 -20.65
N GLN A 84 8.88 -2.17 -21.51
CA GLN A 84 10.22 -2.72 -21.63
C GLN A 84 11.06 -2.46 -20.37
N MET A 85 10.95 -1.27 -19.78
CA MET A 85 11.60 -0.96 -18.49
C MET A 85 11.07 -1.86 -17.37
N HIS A 86 9.76 -2.09 -17.33
CA HIS A 86 9.13 -2.98 -16.37
C HIS A 86 9.60 -4.44 -16.52
N ASP A 87 9.77 -4.93 -17.75
CA ASP A 87 10.30 -6.27 -18.00
C ASP A 87 11.77 -6.40 -17.56
N TRP A 88 12.60 -5.37 -17.78
CA TRP A 88 13.97 -5.35 -17.27
C TRP A 88 14.03 -5.35 -15.75
N LEU A 89 13.18 -4.57 -15.09
CA LEU A 89 13.06 -4.58 -13.63
C LEU A 89 12.64 -5.96 -13.12
N LYS A 90 11.65 -6.60 -13.76
CA LYS A 90 11.26 -7.98 -13.43
C LYS A 90 12.40 -8.96 -13.60
N GLN A 91 13.18 -8.88 -14.68
CA GLN A 91 14.31 -9.77 -14.91
C GLN A 91 15.43 -9.58 -13.87
N MET A 92 15.60 -8.37 -13.33
CA MET A 92 16.57 -8.10 -12.27
C MET A 92 16.08 -8.58 -10.90
N VAL A 93 14.79 -8.42 -10.61
CA VAL A 93 14.17 -8.80 -9.32
C VAL A 93 13.89 -10.31 -9.22
N LEU A 94 13.54 -10.98 -10.33
CA LEU A 94 13.09 -12.39 -10.35
C LEU A 94 14.17 -13.40 -10.75
N LYS A 95 15.41 -12.99 -11.03
CA LYS A 95 16.51 -13.92 -11.33
C LYS A 95 17.20 -14.59 -10.14
N PRO A 96 17.19 -14.12 -8.87
CA PRO A 96 17.81 -14.90 -7.80
C PRO A 96 16.98 -16.12 -7.35
N LEU A 97 15.75 -16.31 -7.86
CA LEU A 97 14.84 -17.39 -7.41
C LEU A 97 14.53 -18.46 -8.47
N LYS A 98 15.26 -18.48 -9.59
CA LYS A 98 15.12 -19.51 -10.64
C LYS A 98 16.44 -20.14 -11.06
N THR A 99 17.40 -20.25 -10.15
CA THR A 99 18.55 -21.14 -10.36
C THR A 99 18.36 -22.37 -9.49
N LYS A 100 18.21 -23.53 -10.14
CA LYS A 100 18.13 -24.86 -9.53
C LYS A 100 19.48 -25.34 -8.98
N ASP A 101 20.34 -24.44 -8.51
CA ASP A 101 21.70 -24.75 -8.06
C ASP A 101 21.87 -24.37 -6.57
N ASN A 102 20.94 -24.84 -5.74
CA ASN A 102 21.07 -24.80 -4.28
C ASN A 102 21.09 -26.23 -3.70
N LEU A 103 21.92 -27.08 -4.30
CA LEU A 103 22.35 -28.40 -3.80
C LEU A 103 23.75 -28.61 -4.37
N LEU A 104 24.80 -28.39 -3.56
CA LEU A 104 26.18 -28.93 -3.68
C LEU A 104 27.29 -28.09 -2.99
N ALA A 105 26.98 -27.11 -2.14
CA ALA A 105 28.02 -26.33 -1.43
C ALA A 105 27.87 -26.29 0.11
N ILE A 106 27.34 -27.36 0.71
CA ILE A 106 27.49 -27.63 2.16
C ILE A 106 27.81 -29.11 2.37
N GLN A 107 28.84 -29.60 1.68
CA GLN A 107 29.68 -30.71 2.11
C GLN A 107 31.09 -30.33 1.67
N ASP A 108 32.06 -30.46 2.56
CA ASP A 108 33.50 -30.20 2.37
C ASP A 108 33.97 -28.76 2.66
N THR A 109 34.01 -28.41 3.95
CA THR A 109 35.22 -27.81 4.51
C THR A 109 35.38 -28.25 5.97
N THR A 110 36.32 -29.18 6.16
CA THR A 110 36.99 -29.50 7.42
C THR A 110 37.72 -28.28 7.97
#